data_AF-A0A2V2N3T5-F1
#
_entry.id   AF-A0A2V2N3T5-F1
#
_cell.length_a   1.000
_cell.length_b   1.000
_cell.length_c   1.000
_cell.angle_alpha   90.00
_cell.angle_beta   90.00
_cell.angle_gamma   90.00
#
_symmetry.space_group_name_H-M   'P 1'
#
loop_
_entity.id
_entity.type
_entity.pdbx_description
1 polymer ?
#
loop_
_entity_poly.entity_id
_entity_poly.type
_entity_poly.pdbx_seq_one_letter_code
_entity_poly.pdbx_strand_id
1 'polypeptide(L)'
;MTVLLLDQVHLHLTNLKLLTMETILEPTLERAMTEKMTPLETIGYLAEMEWKNRVSSTISTRMRYAGFPIVKRNENFDFSFQPSIDATVVRDLSTLRFVQQAENVVFLGPPGVGKTHLAIGLGIAAIEAGFQVLFINASVLIERLKEAYRQDQLDRYLKKLVKPKVLIIDEIGYLPFDSQAAYCFFQLISRRYERTSTIFISNKSFGEWGEIF
;
A
#
# COMPACT_ATOMS: atom_id res chain seq x y z
N MET A 1 -15.86 -3.25 -45.41
CA MET A 1 -16.24 -2.12 -44.54
C MET A 1 -16.11 -2.50 -43.07
N THR A 2 -16.61 -3.66 -42.64
CA THR A 2 -16.48 -4.19 -41.27
C THR A 2 -15.04 -4.53 -40.86
N VAL A 3 -14.23 -5.11 -41.76
CA VAL A 3 -12.81 -5.40 -41.47
C VAL A 3 -12.01 -4.11 -41.19
N LEU A 4 -12.18 -3.09 -42.03
CA LEU A 4 -11.57 -1.77 -41.84
C LEU A 4 -11.99 -1.10 -40.52
N LEU A 5 -13.25 -1.28 -40.10
CA LEU A 5 -13.73 -0.76 -38.83
C LEU A 5 -13.12 -1.52 -37.63
N LEU A 6 -13.01 -2.85 -37.73
CA LEU A 6 -12.41 -3.67 -36.68
C LEU A 6 -10.94 -3.31 -36.45
N ASP A 7 -10.16 -3.15 -37.53
CA ASP A 7 -8.76 -2.71 -37.47
C ASP A 7 -8.63 -1.32 -36.82
N GLN A 8 -9.54 -0.39 -37.15
CA GLN A 8 -9.58 0.94 -36.53
C GLN A 8 -9.89 0.86 -35.03
N VAL A 9 -10.82 0.00 -34.61
CA VAL A 9 -11.15 -0.19 -33.20
C VAL A 9 -9.94 -0.75 -32.44
N HIS A 10 -9.26 -1.78 -32.94
CA HIS A 10 -8.04 -2.32 -32.34
C HIS A 10 -6.94 -1.25 -32.17
N LEU A 11 -6.70 -0.45 -33.20
CA LEU A 11 -5.76 0.66 -33.14
C LEU A 11 -6.15 1.70 -32.07
N HIS A 12 -7.42 2.07 -32.00
CA HIS A 12 -7.92 3.03 -31.01
C HIS A 12 -7.83 2.49 -29.59
N LEU A 13 -8.19 1.22 -29.34
CA LEU A 13 -8.07 0.59 -28.03
C LEU A 13 -6.61 0.55 -27.57
N THR A 14 -5.67 0.21 -28.46
CA THR A 14 -4.23 0.26 -28.19
C THR A 14 -3.77 1.66 -27.80
N ASN A 15 -4.15 2.69 -28.58
CA ASN A 15 -3.75 4.08 -28.31
C ASN A 15 -4.34 4.63 -27.00
N LEU A 16 -5.56 4.20 -26.64
CA LEU A 16 -6.21 4.51 -25.37
C LEU A 16 -5.69 3.65 -24.20
N LYS A 17 -4.78 2.70 -24.46
CA LYS A 17 -4.24 1.72 -23.52
C LYS A 17 -5.31 0.81 -22.91
N LEU A 18 -6.39 0.54 -23.64
CA LEU A 18 -7.46 -0.39 -23.28
C LEU A 18 -7.09 -1.80 -23.72
N LEU A 19 -5.95 -2.28 -23.21
CA LEU A 19 -5.27 -3.49 -23.71
C LEU A 19 -6.09 -4.75 -23.47
N THR A 20 -6.87 -4.82 -22.38
CA THR A 20 -7.73 -5.97 -22.12
C THR A 20 -8.91 -5.96 -23.08
N MET A 21 -9.54 -4.82 -23.34
CA MET A 21 -10.61 -4.72 -24.34
C MET A 21 -10.10 -5.14 -25.72
N GLU A 22 -8.90 -4.68 -26.10
CA GLU A 22 -8.27 -5.03 -27.38
C GLU A 22 -8.08 -6.54 -27.50
N THR A 23 -7.49 -7.17 -26.48
CA THR A 23 -7.21 -8.61 -26.48
C THR A 23 -8.47 -9.48 -26.52
N ILE A 24 -9.57 -9.04 -25.87
CA ILE A 24 -10.80 -9.85 -25.77
C ILE A 24 -11.91 -9.40 -26.74
N LEU A 25 -11.64 -8.41 -27.62
CA LEU A 25 -12.64 -7.80 -28.49
C LEU A 25 -13.36 -8.84 -29.34
N GLU A 26 -12.62 -9.56 -30.19
CA GLU A 26 -13.18 -10.54 -31.12
C GLU A 26 -13.87 -11.71 -30.41
N PRO A 27 -13.26 -12.36 -29.38
CA PRO A 27 -13.95 -13.38 -28.59
C PRO A 27 -15.26 -12.90 -27.97
N THR A 28 -15.32 -11.63 -27.55
CA THR A 28 -16.53 -11.05 -26.96
C THR A 28 -17.59 -10.77 -28.04
N LEU A 29 -17.21 -10.35 -29.24
CA LEU A 29 -18.13 -10.17 -30.36
C LEU A 29 -18.75 -11.50 -30.81
N GLU A 30 -17.95 -12.57 -30.90
CA GLU A 30 -18.43 -13.93 -31.20
C GLU A 30 -19.42 -14.43 -30.14
N ARG A 31 -19.08 -14.20 -28.87
CA ARG A 31 -19.95 -14.50 -27.74
C ARG A 31 -21.25 -13.70 -27.80
N ALA A 32 -21.17 -12.40 -28.12
CA ALA A 32 -22.34 -11.55 -28.25
C ALA A 32 -23.31 -12.03 -29.34
N MET A 33 -22.79 -12.53 -30.47
CA MET A 33 -23.61 -13.14 -31.51
C MET A 33 -24.28 -14.44 -31.05
N THR A 34 -23.54 -15.28 -30.34
CA THR A 34 -24.02 -16.59 -29.87
C THR A 34 -25.06 -16.46 -28.75
N GLU A 35 -24.79 -15.60 -27.78
CA GLU A 35 -25.65 -15.35 -26.61
C GLU A 35 -26.72 -14.28 -26.87
N LYS A 36 -26.77 -13.70 -28.08
CA LYS A 36 -27.66 -12.59 -28.46
C LYS A 36 -27.57 -11.39 -27.51
N MET A 37 -26.35 -11.04 -27.09
CA MET A 37 -26.11 -9.87 -26.26
C MET A 37 -26.47 -8.59 -27.04
N THR A 38 -27.11 -7.65 -26.36
CA THR A 38 -27.32 -6.30 -26.88
C THR A 38 -25.99 -5.53 -27.00
N PRO A 39 -25.90 -4.50 -27.85
CA PRO A 39 -24.69 -3.68 -27.95
C PRO A 39 -24.22 -3.10 -26.60
N LEU A 40 -25.17 -2.74 -25.73
CA LEU A 40 -24.86 -2.21 -24.41
C LEU A 40 -24.24 -3.28 -23.49
N GLU A 41 -24.74 -4.52 -23.53
CA GLU A 41 -24.18 -5.62 -22.75
C GLU A 41 -22.76 -5.98 -23.22
N THR A 42 -22.53 -5.98 -24.54
CA THR A 42 -21.21 -6.24 -25.12
C THR A 42 -20.19 -5.17 -24.69
N ILE A 43 -20.54 -3.89 -24.84
CA ILE A 43 -19.68 -2.77 -24.42
C ILE A 43 -19.47 -2.80 -22.90
N GLY A 44 -20.54 -3.06 -22.14
CA GLY A 44 -20.51 -3.18 -20.69
C GLY A 44 -19.53 -4.26 -20.22
N TYR A 45 -19.58 -5.45 -20.83
CA TYR A 45 -18.66 -6.54 -20.51
C TYR A 45 -17.21 -6.20 -20.83
N LEU A 46 -16.92 -5.65 -22.02
CA LEU A 46 -15.57 -5.23 -22.39
C LEU A 46 -15.00 -4.20 -21.40
N ALA A 47 -15.79 -3.18 -21.08
CA ALA A 47 -15.42 -2.12 -20.15
C ALA A 47 -15.20 -2.67 -18.72
N GLU A 48 -16.03 -3.60 -18.27
CA GLU A 48 -15.91 -4.25 -16.97
C GLU A 48 -14.61 -5.07 -16.87
N MET A 49 -14.27 -5.85 -17.90
CA MET A 49 -13.04 -6.65 -17.91
C MET A 49 -11.79 -5.78 -17.88
N GLU A 50 -11.78 -4.70 -18.66
CA GLU A 50 -10.71 -3.70 -18.64
C GLU A 50 -10.58 -3.04 -17.27
N TRP A 51 -11.70 -2.61 -16.68
CA TRP A 51 -11.71 -2.02 -15.35
C TRP A 51 -11.16 -2.99 -14.30
N LYS A 52 -11.64 -4.24 -14.27
CA LYS A 52 -11.15 -5.28 -13.34
C LYS A 52 -9.65 -5.50 -13.49
N ASN A 53 -9.15 -5.61 -14.72
CA ASN A 53 -7.73 -5.80 -14.96
C ASN A 53 -6.90 -4.58 -14.52
N ARG A 54 -7.38 -3.35 -14.78
CA ARG A 54 -6.71 -2.11 -14.33
C ARG A 54 -6.64 -1.99 -12.82
N VAL A 55 -7.74 -2.28 -12.12
CA VAL A 55 -7.79 -2.28 -10.65
C VAL A 55 -6.82 -3.32 -10.09
N SER A 56 -6.91 -4.56 -10.58
CA SER A 56 -6.02 -5.66 -10.17
C SER A 56 -4.54 -5.32 -10.40
N SER A 57 -4.20 -4.86 -11.61
CA SER A 57 -2.83 -4.47 -11.97
C SER A 57 -2.29 -3.33 -11.10
N THR A 58 -3.16 -2.36 -10.76
CA THR A 58 -2.80 -1.25 -9.88
C THR A 58 -2.51 -1.75 -8.46
N ILE A 59 -3.35 -2.63 -7.91
CA ILE A 59 -3.15 -3.25 -6.61
C ILE A 59 -1.86 -4.07 -6.61
N SER A 60 -1.64 -4.95 -7.59
CA SER A 60 -0.42 -5.76 -7.70
C SER A 60 0.84 -4.90 -7.78
N THR A 61 0.78 -3.81 -8.54
CA THR A 61 1.89 -2.85 -8.66
C THR A 61 2.18 -2.18 -7.31
N ARG A 62 1.15 -1.70 -6.61
CA ARG A 62 1.29 -1.08 -5.28
C ARG A 62 1.78 -2.08 -4.23
N MET A 63 1.29 -3.32 -4.25
CA MET A 63 1.78 -4.40 -3.39
C MET A 63 3.28 -4.63 -3.58
N ARG A 64 3.76 -4.66 -4.82
CA ARG A 64 5.19 -4.78 -5.13
C ARG A 64 5.99 -3.57 -4.63
N TYR A 65 5.48 -2.34 -4.84
CA TYR A 65 6.16 -1.12 -4.38
C TYR A 65 6.12 -0.92 -2.86
N ALA A 66 5.14 -1.49 -2.17
CA ALA A 66 5.03 -1.40 -0.73
C ALA A 66 6.18 -2.11 -0.01
N GLY A 67 6.79 -3.13 -0.62
CA GLY A 67 7.99 -3.77 -0.06
C GLY A 67 7.71 -4.62 1.18
N PHE A 68 6.50 -5.18 1.31
CA PHE A 68 6.19 -6.08 2.41
C PHE A 68 7.09 -7.32 2.38
N PRO A 69 7.61 -7.78 3.52
CA PRO A 69 8.43 -8.99 3.60
C PRO A 69 7.60 -10.27 3.36
N ILE A 70 6.31 -10.22 3.69
CA ILE A 70 5.35 -11.31 3.52
C ILE A 70 3.94 -10.73 3.34
N VAL A 71 3.06 -11.46 2.65
CA VAL A 71 1.64 -11.10 2.54
C VAL A 71 0.88 -11.70 3.73
N LYS A 72 0.34 -10.83 4.58
CA LYS A 72 -0.46 -11.21 5.75
C LYS A 72 -1.70 -10.34 5.80
N ARG A 73 -2.88 -10.95 5.65
CA ARG A 73 -4.16 -10.22 5.71
C ARG A 73 -4.76 -10.29 7.10
N ASN A 74 -5.55 -9.27 7.45
CA ASN A 74 -6.22 -9.20 8.76
C ASN A 74 -7.25 -10.33 8.93
N GLU A 75 -7.90 -10.78 7.86
CA GLU A 75 -8.86 -11.91 7.92
C GLU A 75 -8.20 -13.22 8.37
N ASN A 76 -6.89 -13.35 8.16
CA ASN A 76 -6.10 -14.53 8.54
C ASN A 76 -5.47 -14.40 9.93
N PHE A 77 -5.77 -13.33 10.68
CA PHE A 77 -5.25 -13.15 12.03
C PHE A 77 -6.11 -13.92 13.04
N ASP A 78 -5.51 -14.85 13.76
CA ASP A 78 -6.18 -15.58 14.82
C ASP A 78 -6.17 -14.78 16.13
N PHE A 79 -7.29 -14.12 16.44
CA PHE A 79 -7.45 -13.37 17.68
C PHE A 79 -7.51 -14.27 18.92
N SER A 80 -7.80 -15.56 18.77
CA SER A 80 -7.77 -16.50 19.91
C SER A 80 -6.35 -16.79 20.39
N PHE A 81 -5.37 -16.71 19.49
CA PHE A 81 -3.95 -16.85 19.81
C PHE A 81 -3.38 -15.64 20.60
N GLN A 82 -3.97 -14.45 20.43
CA GLN A 82 -3.54 -13.25 21.13
C GLN A 82 -4.73 -12.48 21.74
N PRO A 83 -5.26 -12.95 22.90
CA PRO A 83 -6.46 -12.38 23.50
C PRO A 83 -6.27 -10.97 24.08
N SER A 84 -5.02 -10.49 24.22
CA SER A 84 -4.76 -9.11 24.66
C SER A 84 -5.04 -8.07 23.57
N ILE A 85 -5.17 -8.49 22.31
CA ILE A 85 -5.50 -7.59 21.20
C ILE A 85 -7.01 -7.49 21.08
N ASP A 86 -7.54 -6.29 21.28
CA ASP A 86 -8.96 -6.02 21.06
C ASP A 86 -9.27 -6.07 19.55
N ALA A 87 -10.00 -7.11 19.15
CA ALA A 87 -10.45 -7.29 17.77
C ALA A 87 -11.31 -6.12 17.28
N THR A 88 -12.01 -5.42 18.18
CA THR A 88 -12.82 -4.24 17.87
C THR A 88 -11.95 -3.10 17.36
N VAL A 89 -10.82 -2.84 18.03
CA VAL A 89 -9.85 -1.82 17.62
C VAL A 89 -9.24 -2.16 16.27
N VAL A 90 -8.84 -3.42 16.06
CA VAL A 90 -8.29 -3.84 14.76
C VAL A 90 -9.32 -3.70 13.64
N ARG A 91 -10.59 -4.00 13.92
CA ARG A 91 -11.69 -3.85 12.96
C ARG A 91 -11.96 -2.38 12.64
N ASP A 92 -11.92 -1.49 13.64
CA ASP A 92 -12.00 -0.03 13.44
C ASP A 92 -10.82 0.48 12.59
N LEU A 93 -9.59 0.09 12.90
CA LEU A 93 -8.42 0.45 12.10
C LEU A 93 -8.54 -0.05 10.64
N SER A 94 -9.17 -1.20 10.42
CA SER A 94 -9.41 -1.77 9.09
C SER A 94 -10.41 -0.93 8.25
N THR A 95 -11.17 -0.01 8.87
CA THR A 95 -11.96 0.99 8.14
C THR A 95 -11.10 2.07 7.46
N LEU A 96 -9.81 2.13 7.81
CA LEU A 96 -8.83 3.10 7.33
C LEU A 96 -9.17 4.56 7.67
N ARG A 97 -10.04 4.79 8.65
CA ARG A 97 -10.36 6.13 9.17
C ARG A 97 -9.09 6.88 9.59
N PHE A 98 -8.15 6.20 10.24
CA PHE A 98 -6.86 6.78 10.64
C PHE A 98 -6.08 7.35 9.44
N VAL A 99 -6.17 6.71 8.26
CA VAL A 99 -5.51 7.18 7.01
C VAL A 99 -6.14 8.48 6.52
N GLN A 100 -7.46 8.59 6.61
CA GLN A 100 -8.21 9.77 6.20
C GLN A 100 -7.97 10.95 7.14
N GLN A 101 -7.83 10.68 8.43
CA GLN A 101 -7.60 11.69 9.48
C GLN A 101 -6.11 12.02 9.68
N ALA A 102 -5.21 11.39 8.93
CA ALA A 102 -3.76 11.51 9.08
C ALA A 102 -3.26 11.17 10.50
N GLU A 103 -3.93 10.24 11.17
CA GLU A 103 -3.57 9.73 12.48
C GLU A 103 -2.51 8.64 12.36
N ASN A 104 -1.65 8.53 13.38
CA ASN A 104 -0.64 7.49 13.45
C ASN A 104 -1.16 6.30 14.27
N VAL A 105 -0.71 5.10 13.91
CA VAL A 105 -1.01 3.87 14.64
C VAL A 105 0.28 3.35 15.26
N VAL A 106 0.25 2.93 16.51
CA VAL A 106 1.41 2.37 17.20
C VAL A 106 1.07 0.98 17.72
N PHE A 107 1.81 -0.02 17.26
CA PHE A 107 1.77 -1.37 17.80
C PHE A 107 2.94 -1.56 18.76
N LEU A 108 2.61 -1.73 20.05
CA LEU A 108 3.58 -2.01 21.12
C LEU A 108 3.35 -3.41 21.69
N GLY A 109 4.44 -4.08 22.04
CA GLY A 109 4.36 -5.37 22.73
C GLY A 109 5.53 -6.30 22.41
N PRO A 110 5.69 -7.41 23.14
CA PRO A 110 6.83 -8.30 22.98
C PRO A 110 6.93 -8.90 21.56
N PRO A 111 8.09 -9.42 21.16
CA PRO A 111 8.23 -10.14 19.90
C PRO A 111 7.25 -11.31 19.77
N GLY A 112 6.84 -11.66 18.54
CA GLY A 112 6.02 -12.84 18.28
C GLY A 112 4.50 -12.67 18.50
N VAL A 113 4.01 -11.52 18.97
CA VAL A 113 2.56 -11.32 19.24
C VAL A 113 1.72 -10.86 18.03
N GLY A 114 2.30 -10.82 16.84
CA GLY A 114 1.56 -10.50 15.61
C GLY A 114 1.49 -9.02 15.19
N LYS A 115 2.26 -8.14 15.83
CA LYS A 115 2.30 -6.69 15.51
C LYS A 115 2.57 -6.41 14.02
N THR A 116 3.62 -7.03 13.47
CA THR A 116 3.98 -6.91 12.06
C THR A 116 2.89 -7.48 11.15
N HIS A 117 2.23 -8.58 11.54
CA HIS A 117 1.11 -9.14 10.77
C HIS A 117 -0.02 -8.12 10.65
N LEU A 118 -0.47 -7.54 11.77
CA LEU A 118 -1.56 -6.57 11.78
C LEU A 118 -1.21 -5.30 11.00
N ALA A 119 0.00 -4.79 11.15
CA ALA A 119 0.46 -3.63 10.39
C ALA A 119 0.50 -3.90 8.88
N ILE A 120 0.97 -5.08 8.45
CA ILE A 120 0.94 -5.50 7.04
C ILE A 120 -0.51 -5.62 6.57
N GLY A 121 -1.40 -6.24 7.34
CA GLY A 121 -2.79 -6.42 6.95
C GLY A 121 -3.54 -5.09 6.80
N LEU A 122 -3.30 -4.11 7.69
CA LEU A 122 -3.76 -2.73 7.52
C LEU A 122 -3.16 -2.07 6.27
N GLY A 123 -1.88 -2.31 5.99
CA GLY A 123 -1.23 -1.84 4.78
C GLY A 123 -1.84 -2.41 3.50
N ILE A 124 -2.20 -3.69 3.50
CA ILE A 124 -2.87 -4.35 2.36
C ILE A 124 -4.27 -3.75 2.17
N ALA A 125 -5.06 -3.63 3.24
CA ALA A 125 -6.38 -2.98 3.18
C ALA A 125 -6.26 -1.54 2.62
N ALA A 126 -5.24 -0.79 3.02
CA ALA A 126 -4.98 0.54 2.49
C ALA A 126 -4.66 0.53 0.98
N ILE A 127 -3.88 -0.44 0.49
CA ILE A 127 -3.60 -0.58 -0.95
C ILE A 127 -4.87 -0.91 -1.74
N GLU A 128 -5.70 -1.81 -1.22
CA GLU A 128 -6.97 -2.21 -1.82
C GLU A 128 -7.97 -1.04 -1.87
N ALA A 129 -7.96 -0.18 -0.85
CA ALA A 129 -8.72 1.08 -0.82
C ALA A 129 -8.13 2.19 -1.70
N GLY A 130 -7.02 1.93 -2.39
CA GLY A 130 -6.44 2.84 -3.38
C GLY A 130 -5.26 3.68 -2.90
N PHE A 131 -4.82 3.51 -1.66
CA PHE A 131 -3.71 4.28 -1.08
C PHE A 131 -2.33 3.71 -1.46
N GLN A 132 -1.33 4.60 -1.51
CA GLN A 132 0.07 4.20 -1.61
C GLN A 132 0.61 3.89 -0.21
N VAL A 133 1.25 2.73 -0.08
CA VAL A 133 1.85 2.26 1.18
C VAL A 133 3.33 1.97 0.95
N LEU A 134 4.15 2.18 1.97
CA LEU A 134 5.54 1.76 2.01
C LEU A 134 5.83 1.10 3.36
N PHE A 135 6.45 -0.07 3.33
CA PHE A 135 6.97 -0.79 4.49
C PHE A 135 8.49 -0.68 4.50
N ILE A 136 9.07 -0.38 5.67
CA ILE A 136 10.51 -0.33 5.86
C ILE A 136 10.88 -0.69 7.29
N ASN A 137 11.96 -1.43 7.48
CA ASN A 137 12.54 -1.65 8.80
C ASN A 137 13.24 -0.37 9.29
N ALA A 138 13.12 -0.05 10.58
CA ALA A 138 13.73 1.14 11.18
C ALA A 138 15.24 1.21 10.94
N SER A 139 15.97 0.10 11.07
CA SER A 139 17.43 0.06 10.83
C SER A 139 17.80 0.49 9.41
N VAL A 140 17.13 -0.09 8.40
CA VAL A 140 17.31 0.23 6.97
C VAL A 140 16.90 1.67 6.68
N LEU A 141 15.81 2.14 7.28
CA LEU A 141 15.34 3.51 7.13
C LEU A 141 16.42 4.50 7.59
N ILE A 142 16.96 4.28 8.79
CA ILE A 142 17.96 5.15 9.41
C ILE A 142 19.27 5.15 8.62
N GLU A 143 19.75 3.98 8.20
CA GLU A 143 20.93 3.87 7.35
C GLU A 143 20.77 4.70 6.07
N ARG A 144 19.63 4.56 5.38
CA ARG A 144 19.35 5.32 4.14
C ARG A 144 19.16 6.81 4.37
N LEU A 145 18.57 7.21 5.50
CA LEU A 145 18.46 8.61 5.89
C LEU A 145 19.84 9.23 6.13
N LYS A 146 20.72 8.53 6.86
CA LYS A 146 22.11 8.96 7.10
C LYS A 146 22.91 9.05 5.81
N GLU A 147 22.76 8.08 4.92
CA GLU A 147 23.41 8.12 3.60
C GLU A 147 22.93 9.31 2.78
N ALA A 148 21.62 9.52 2.68
CA ALA A 148 21.06 10.64 1.95
C ALA A 148 21.50 11.99 2.55
N TYR A 149 21.65 12.08 3.87
CA TYR A 149 22.20 13.26 4.53
C TYR A 149 23.66 13.51 4.15
N ARG A 150 24.52 12.49 4.19
CA ARG A 150 25.94 12.61 3.80
C ARG A 150 26.16 12.98 2.34
N GLN A 151 25.20 12.63 1.47
CA GLN A 151 25.26 12.94 0.04
C GLN A 151 24.54 14.24 -0.35
N ASP A 152 24.07 15.05 0.60
CA ASP A 152 23.24 16.24 0.35
C ASP A 152 21.95 15.95 -0.45
N GLN A 153 21.40 14.73 -0.30
CA GLN A 153 20.18 14.25 -0.96
C GLN A 153 19.02 13.98 0.01
N LEU A 154 19.14 14.39 1.27
CA LEU A 154 18.14 14.10 2.31
C LEU A 154 16.74 14.54 1.87
N ASP A 155 16.60 15.75 1.33
CA ASP A 155 15.30 16.27 0.87
C ASP A 155 14.64 15.42 -0.20
N ARG A 156 15.44 14.92 -1.15
CA ARG A 156 14.96 14.04 -2.21
C ARG A 156 14.47 12.72 -1.64
N TYR A 157 15.19 12.17 -0.66
CA TYR A 157 14.81 10.92 -0.02
C TYR A 157 13.57 11.08 0.87
N LEU A 158 13.50 12.15 1.67
CA LEU A 158 12.31 12.49 2.47
C LEU A 158 11.06 12.65 1.61
N LYS A 159 11.14 13.29 0.43
CA LYS A 159 10.01 13.38 -0.51
C LYS A 159 9.49 12.00 -0.94
N LYS A 160 10.38 11.01 -1.13
CA LYS A 160 9.97 9.63 -1.43
C LYS A 160 9.24 8.98 -0.26
N LEU A 161 9.67 9.25 0.97
CA LEU A 161 9.08 8.69 2.19
C LEU A 161 7.79 9.40 2.63
N VAL A 162 7.57 10.65 2.21
CA VAL A 162 6.33 11.42 2.47
C VAL A 162 5.23 11.10 1.46
N LYS A 163 5.58 10.71 0.24
CA LYS A 163 4.61 10.43 -0.85
C LYS A 163 3.58 9.35 -0.50
N PRO A 164 3.93 8.20 0.11
CA PRO A 164 2.95 7.20 0.53
C PRO A 164 2.00 7.76 1.59
N LYS A 165 0.70 7.49 1.42
CA LYS A 165 -0.33 7.86 2.40
C LYS A 165 -0.19 7.10 3.71
N VAL A 166 0.35 5.87 3.65
CA VAL A 166 0.72 5.09 4.84
C VAL A 166 2.20 4.70 4.74
N LEU A 167 2.96 5.02 5.78
CA LEU A 167 4.33 4.54 5.97
C LEU A 167 4.34 3.59 7.17
N ILE A 168 4.80 2.36 6.98
CA ILE A 168 4.94 1.37 8.04
C ILE A 168 6.42 1.27 8.38
N ILE A 169 6.75 1.54 9.64
CA ILE A 169 8.12 1.47 10.17
C ILE A 169 8.17 0.35 11.20
N ASP A 170 8.83 -0.75 10.83
CA ASP A 170 8.95 -1.94 11.68
C ASP A 170 10.22 -1.94 12.53
N GLU A 171 10.19 -2.66 13.64
CA GLU A 171 11.31 -2.88 14.57
C GLU A 171 11.93 -1.59 15.15
N ILE A 172 11.11 -0.61 15.50
CA ILE A 172 11.59 0.56 16.24
C ILE A 172 12.04 0.13 17.63
N GLY A 173 13.22 0.61 18.04
CA GLY A 173 13.78 0.38 19.37
C GLY A 173 14.72 -0.83 19.49
N TYR A 174 15.09 -1.46 18.38
CA TYR A 174 16.11 -2.50 18.38
C TYR A 174 17.54 -1.95 18.46
N LEU A 175 17.78 -0.74 17.95
CA LEU A 175 19.07 -0.04 18.00
C LEU A 175 18.86 1.42 18.41
N PRO A 176 19.72 1.98 19.29
CA PRO A 176 19.69 3.39 19.61
C PRO A 176 20.13 4.22 18.40
N PHE A 177 19.52 5.37 18.22
CA PHE A 177 19.84 6.30 17.14
C PHE A 177 20.99 7.20 17.60
N ASP A 178 21.95 7.44 16.70
CA ASP A 178 22.88 8.55 16.92
C ASP A 178 22.18 9.89 16.65
N SER A 179 22.82 10.99 17.05
CA SER A 179 22.26 12.34 16.92
C SER A 179 21.88 12.70 15.47
N GLN A 180 22.64 12.22 14.49
CA GLN A 180 22.34 12.44 13.08
C GLN A 180 21.10 11.64 12.64
N ALA A 181 21.00 10.37 13.04
CA ALA A 181 19.85 9.51 12.80
C ALA A 181 18.57 10.09 13.42
N ALA A 182 18.64 10.51 14.68
CA ALA A 182 17.54 11.14 15.40
C ALA A 182 17.05 12.41 14.67
N TYR A 183 17.97 13.29 14.26
CA TYR A 183 17.66 14.48 13.48
C TYR A 183 16.96 14.16 12.14
N CYS A 184 17.49 13.22 11.37
CA CYS A 184 16.91 12.84 10.08
C CYS A 184 15.53 12.19 10.23
N PHE A 185 15.37 11.34 11.25
CA PHE A 185 14.10 10.70 11.56
C PHE A 185 13.06 11.73 12.02
N PHE A 186 13.44 12.67 12.87
CA PHE A 186 12.58 13.78 13.29
C PHE A 186 12.07 14.60 12.10
N GLN A 187 12.93 14.90 11.12
CA GLN A 187 12.50 15.58 9.90
C GLN A 187 11.45 14.77 9.12
N LEU A 188 11.63 13.45 9.03
CA LEU A 188 10.65 12.58 8.38
C LEU A 188 9.30 12.65 9.10
N ILE A 189 9.28 12.46 10.42
CA ILE A 189 8.04 12.47 11.20
C ILE A 189 7.36 13.83 11.11
N SER A 190 8.12 14.93 11.23
CA SER A 190 7.60 16.30 11.13
C SER A 190 6.95 16.59 9.78
N ARG A 191 7.48 16.05 8.68
CA ARG A 191 6.89 16.22 7.33
C ARG A 191 5.64 15.40 7.09
N ARG A 192 5.46 14.31 7.86
CA ARG A 192 4.30 13.42 7.76
C ARG A 192 3.17 13.80 8.73
N TYR A 193 3.50 14.44 9.84
CA TYR A 193 2.57 14.90 10.87
C TYR A 193 1.40 15.70 10.25
N GLU A 194 0.18 15.34 10.63
CA GLU A 194 -1.09 15.92 10.15
C GLU A 194 -1.31 15.92 8.62
N ARG A 195 -0.52 15.14 7.86
CA ARG A 195 -0.61 15.07 6.39
C ARG A 195 -0.81 13.66 5.86
N THR A 196 -0.18 12.70 6.51
CA THR A 196 -0.16 11.27 6.13
C THR A 196 0.08 10.41 7.35
N SER A 197 -0.48 9.20 7.36
CA SER A 197 -0.38 8.30 8.51
C SER A 197 0.90 7.51 8.53
N THR A 198 1.41 7.26 9.73
CA THR A 198 2.55 6.37 9.97
C THR A 198 2.13 5.28 10.95
N ILE A 199 2.42 4.03 10.60
CA ILE A 199 2.25 2.88 11.47
C ILE A 199 3.63 2.54 12.04
N PHE A 200 3.75 2.61 13.36
CA PHE A 200 4.96 2.29 14.09
C PHE A 200 4.82 0.93 14.76
N ILE A 201 5.86 0.10 14.67
CA ILE A 201 5.89 -1.19 15.35
C ILE A 201 7.13 -1.22 16.23
N SER A 202 6.93 -1.44 17.53
CA SER A 202 8.03 -1.49 18.50
C SER A 202 7.79 -2.56 19.56
N ASN A 203 8.86 -3.14 20.06
CA ASN A 203 8.87 -3.97 21.26
C ASN A 203 9.17 -3.18 22.54
N LYS A 204 9.36 -1.86 22.43
CA LYS A 204 9.71 -0.95 23.51
C LYS A 204 8.52 -0.07 23.88
N SER A 205 8.34 0.19 25.17
CA SER A 205 7.31 1.10 25.67
C SER A 205 7.64 2.56 25.30
N PHE A 206 6.64 3.45 25.27
CA PHE A 206 6.87 4.87 24.96
C PHE A 206 7.89 5.54 25.88
N GLY A 207 7.97 5.15 27.16
CA GLY A 207 8.95 5.70 28.10
C GLY A 207 10.39 5.37 27.73
N GLU A 208 10.61 4.22 27.08
CA GLU A 208 11.93 3.78 26.61
C GLU A 208 12.34 4.45 25.29
N TRP A 209 11.43 5.18 24.61
CA TRP A 209 11.78 5.87 23.36
C TRP A 209 12.80 6.98 23.59
N GLY A 210 12.83 7.61 24.77
CA GLY A 210 13.86 8.60 25.10
C GLY A 210 15.29 8.05 25.15
N GLU A 211 15.47 6.74 25.30
CA GLU A 211 16.78 6.07 25.23
C GLU A 211 17.15 5.66 23.79
N ILE A 212 16.16 5.69 22.88
CA ILE A 212 16.29 5.28 21.48
C ILE A 212 16.54 6.49 20.57
N PHE A 213 15.92 7.64 20.86
CA PHE A 213 15.96 8.86 20.04
C PHE A 213 16.85 9.96 20.62
#